data_AF-A0A1V5ZIN8-F1
#
_entry.id   AF-A0A1V5ZIN8-F1
#
_cell.length_a   1.000
_cell.length_b   1.000
_cell.length_c   1.000
_cell.angle_alpha   90.00
_cell.angle_beta   90.00
_cell.angle_gamma   90.00
#
_symmetry.space_group_name_H-M   'P 1'
#
loop_
_entity.id
_entity.type
_entity.pdbx_description
1 polymer ?
#
loop_
_entity_poly.entity_id
_entity_poly.type
_entity_poly.pdbx_seq_one_letter_code
_entity_poly.pdbx_strand_id
1 'polypeptide(L)'
;MNAAFLFLWGAYTLYALYRNVCGRDDFSFPLQLMQTLLTGFALYWMFTNGKLTRTLWSPLDVGAGLLAGHLLFILALSITHQHPGDVAWHAMDLRGMAAYLFQAPETALRFLGIAAIEELVFRGTAQEMLLALWGSPVPAIGLTALCFCLLHGHFFRKGFTSALEFALFSLLIGIVYYYTSSLTLVILAHTVRNVESVYLENVVSLEDTVTKPESGTCQTCPPPLR
;
A
#
# COMPACT_ATOMS: atom_id res chain seq x y z
N MET A 1 -0.02 -8.51 -26.86
CA MET A 1 -0.52 -8.07 -25.54
C MET A 1 0.63 -7.83 -24.56
N ASN A 2 1.43 -8.84 -24.20
CA ASN A 2 2.49 -8.69 -23.18
C ASN A 2 3.46 -7.54 -23.48
N ALA A 3 3.96 -7.42 -24.72
CA ALA A 3 4.82 -6.32 -25.12
C ALA A 3 4.16 -4.94 -24.98
N ALA A 4 2.86 -4.83 -25.28
CA ALA A 4 2.11 -3.58 -25.15
C ALA A 4 1.91 -3.20 -23.68
N PHE A 5 1.59 -4.17 -22.81
CA PHE A 5 1.50 -3.96 -21.37
C PHE A 5 2.84 -3.52 -20.79
N LEU A 6 3.93 -4.25 -21.07
CA LEU A 6 5.27 -3.93 -20.57
C LEU A 6 5.77 -2.56 -21.06
N PHE A 7 5.50 -2.21 -22.32
CA PHE A 7 5.81 -0.89 -22.85
C PHE A 7 5.03 0.21 -22.13
N LEU A 8 3.70 0.06 -21.98
CA LEU A 8 2.87 1.02 -21.26
C LEU A 8 3.27 1.14 -19.79
N TRP A 9 3.58 0.03 -19.14
CA TRP A 9 4.01 -0.04 -17.74
C TRP A 9 5.37 0.63 -17.53
N GLY A 10 6.31 0.42 -18.45
CA GLY A 10 7.59 1.14 -18.47
C GLY A 10 7.41 2.64 -18.68
N ALA A 11 6.61 3.05 -19.66
CA ALA A 11 6.29 4.46 -19.90
C ALA A 11 5.60 5.10 -18.69
N TYR A 12 4.67 4.39 -18.05
CA TYR A 12 3.97 4.82 -16.85
C TYR A 12 4.94 5.05 -15.69
N THR A 13 5.85 4.10 -15.46
CA THR A 13 6.89 4.20 -14.43
C THR A 13 7.84 5.36 -14.68
N LEU A 14 8.32 5.54 -15.92
CA LEU A 14 9.22 6.64 -16.27
C LEU A 14 8.55 8.00 -16.14
N TYR A 15 7.28 8.11 -16.52
CA TYR A 15 6.51 9.34 -16.39
C TYR A 15 6.23 9.68 -14.91
N ALA A 16 5.89 8.67 -14.09
CA ALA A 16 5.72 8.82 -12.65
C ALA A 16 7.04 9.26 -11.97
N LEU A 17 8.15 8.62 -12.32
CA LEU A 17 9.48 8.97 -11.84
C LEU A 17 9.83 10.44 -12.14
N TYR A 18 9.65 10.86 -13.39
CA TYR A 18 9.87 12.25 -13.80
C TYR A 18 9.07 13.22 -12.93
N ARG A 19 7.78 12.95 -12.72
CA ARG A 19 6.92 13.80 -11.88
C ARG A 19 7.38 13.85 -10.43
N ASN A 20 7.71 12.70 -9.84
CA ASN A 20 8.18 12.60 -8.46
C ASN A 20 9.49 13.36 -8.25
N VAL A 21 10.46 13.20 -9.16
CA VAL A 21 11.74 13.94 -9.12
C VAL A 21 11.53 15.44 -9.32
N CYS A 22 10.57 15.85 -10.16
CA CYS A 22 10.21 17.24 -10.34
C CYS A 22 9.29 17.81 -9.24
N GLY A 23 8.97 17.06 -8.18
CA GLY A 23 8.13 17.54 -7.09
C GLY A 23 6.66 17.79 -7.46
N ARG A 24 6.15 17.14 -8.52
CA ARG A 24 4.77 17.38 -9.03
C ARG A 24 3.76 16.42 -8.43
N ASP A 25 3.02 16.89 -7.43
CA ASP A 25 2.02 16.12 -6.68
C ASP A 25 0.57 16.43 -7.04
N ASP A 26 0.37 17.30 -8.02
CA ASP A 26 -0.95 17.64 -8.54
C ASP A 26 -1.57 16.47 -9.33
N PHE A 27 -2.89 16.55 -9.53
CA PHE A 27 -3.61 15.59 -10.35
C PHE A 27 -3.01 15.48 -11.75
N SER A 28 -2.86 14.25 -12.25
CA SER A 28 -2.31 13.98 -13.57
C SER A 28 -3.27 13.13 -14.39
N PHE A 29 -3.99 13.76 -15.30
CA PHE A 29 -4.83 13.04 -16.26
C PHE A 29 -4.05 11.98 -17.06
N PRO A 30 -2.84 12.26 -17.59
CA PRO A 30 -2.05 11.24 -18.29
C PRO A 30 -1.72 10.03 -17.41
N LEU A 31 -1.30 10.25 -16.16
CA LEU A 31 -0.97 9.17 -15.22
C LEU A 31 -2.20 8.32 -14.91
N GLN A 32 -3.34 8.97 -14.66
CA GLN A 32 -4.62 8.29 -14.40
C GLN A 32 -5.08 7.47 -15.61
N LEU A 33 -4.95 8.01 -16.82
CA LEU A 33 -5.29 7.31 -18.05
C LEU A 33 -4.42 6.06 -18.24
N MET A 34 -3.10 6.20 -18.07
CA MET A 34 -2.15 5.08 -18.17
C MET A 34 -2.46 3.99 -17.14
N GLN A 35 -2.72 4.36 -15.88
CA GLN A 35 -3.09 3.41 -14.83
C GLN A 35 -4.40 2.68 -15.15
N THR A 36 -5.39 3.41 -15.67
CA THR A 36 -6.68 2.82 -16.08
C THR A 36 -6.48 1.80 -17.20
N LEU A 37 -5.69 2.14 -18.22
CA LEU A 37 -5.36 1.24 -19.32
C LEU A 37 -4.55 0.01 -18.86
N LEU A 38 -3.58 0.22 -17.97
CA LEU A 38 -2.80 -0.87 -17.37
C LEU A 38 -3.69 -1.83 -16.58
N THR A 39 -4.63 -1.30 -15.81
CA THR A 39 -5.59 -2.11 -15.05
C THR A 39 -6.47 -2.92 -15.98
N GLY A 40 -6.97 -2.31 -17.06
CA GLY A 40 -7.75 -3.01 -18.09
C GLY A 40 -6.96 -4.14 -18.75
N PHE A 41 -5.69 -3.89 -19.12
CA PHE A 41 -4.81 -4.92 -19.66
C PHE A 41 -4.48 -6.02 -18.65
N ALA A 42 -4.23 -5.66 -17.39
CA ALA A 42 -3.98 -6.61 -16.31
C ALA A 42 -5.17 -7.56 -16.14
N LEU A 43 -6.38 -7.03 -16.01
CA LEU A 43 -7.60 -7.83 -15.89
C LEU A 43 -7.80 -8.75 -17.09
N TYR A 44 -7.64 -8.24 -18.31
CA TYR A 44 -7.77 -9.05 -19.53
C TYR A 44 -6.70 -10.15 -19.62
N TRP A 45 -5.45 -9.83 -19.29
CA TRP A 45 -4.36 -10.82 -19.27
C TRP A 45 -4.60 -11.89 -18.22
N MET A 46 -4.97 -11.50 -17.00
CA MET A 46 -5.25 -12.43 -15.90
C MET A 46 -6.46 -13.32 -16.21
N PHE A 47 -7.50 -12.77 -16.85
CA PHE A 47 -8.66 -13.54 -17.30
C PHE A 47 -8.25 -14.61 -18.33
N THR A 48 -7.51 -14.22 -19.37
CA THR A 48 -7.09 -15.14 -20.44
C THR A 48 -6.10 -16.20 -19.97
N ASN A 49 -5.34 -15.94 -18.91
CA ASN A 49 -4.42 -16.90 -18.28
C ASN A 49 -5.06 -17.68 -17.11
N GLY A 50 -6.39 -17.57 -16.92
CA GLY A 50 -7.12 -18.33 -15.91
C GLY A 50 -6.73 -18.01 -14.46
N LYS A 51 -6.21 -16.80 -14.19
CA LYS A 51 -5.77 -16.36 -12.86
C LYS A 51 -6.94 -15.78 -12.04
N LEU A 52 -8.00 -15.31 -12.69
CA LEU A 52 -9.22 -14.82 -12.03
C LEU A 52 -10.15 -15.99 -11.70
N THR A 53 -9.84 -16.72 -10.63
CA THR A 53 -10.64 -17.87 -10.18
C THR A 53 -11.31 -17.63 -8.84
N ARG A 54 -12.12 -18.60 -8.38
CA ARG A 54 -12.73 -18.61 -7.04
C ARG A 54 -11.73 -18.51 -5.89
N THR A 55 -10.45 -18.80 -6.12
CA THR A 55 -9.40 -18.68 -5.09
C THR A 55 -9.19 -17.24 -4.64
N LEU A 56 -9.67 -16.25 -5.40
CA LEU A 56 -9.73 -14.85 -4.97
C LEU A 56 -10.56 -14.65 -3.68
N TRP A 57 -11.39 -15.62 -3.30
CA TRP A 57 -12.21 -15.58 -2.07
C TRP A 57 -11.87 -16.74 -1.13
N SER A 58 -10.59 -17.07 -0.98
CA SER A 58 -10.11 -18.03 0.04
C SER A 58 -10.16 -17.41 1.44
N PRO A 59 -10.93 -17.96 2.41
CA PRO A 59 -10.94 -17.46 3.78
C PRO A 59 -9.57 -17.53 4.46
N LEU A 60 -8.75 -18.52 4.09
CA LEU A 60 -7.38 -18.65 4.59
C LEU A 60 -6.50 -17.50 4.09
N ASP A 61 -6.63 -17.14 2.81
CA ASP A 61 -5.86 -16.04 2.21
C ASP A 61 -6.31 -14.69 2.76
N VAL A 62 -7.61 -14.56 3.08
CA VAL A 62 -8.13 -13.38 3.78
C VAL A 62 -7.49 -13.24 5.15
N GLY A 63 -7.55 -14.28 5.99
CA GLY A 63 -6.93 -14.26 7.31
C GLY A 63 -5.42 -14.03 7.25
N ALA A 64 -4.73 -14.70 6.33
CA ALA A 64 -3.30 -14.55 6.11
C ALA A 64 -2.93 -13.14 5.62
N GLY A 65 -3.73 -12.55 4.73
CA GLY A 65 -3.51 -11.20 4.23
C GLY A 65 -3.65 -10.15 5.32
N LEU A 66 -4.70 -10.25 6.14
CA LEU A 66 -4.90 -9.35 7.29
C LEU A 66 -3.73 -9.44 8.28
N LEU A 67 -3.32 -10.66 8.65
CA LEU A 67 -2.19 -10.88 9.55
C LEU A 67 -0.87 -10.39 8.95
N ALA A 68 -0.60 -10.71 7.68
CA ALA A 68 0.61 -10.29 6.99
C ALA A 68 0.70 -8.76 6.91
N GLY A 69 -0.39 -8.06 6.59
CA GLY A 69 -0.42 -6.60 6.55
C GLY A 69 -0.08 -5.97 7.90
N HIS A 70 -0.67 -6.50 8.98
CA HIS A 70 -0.39 -6.04 10.33
C HIS A 70 1.08 -6.27 10.73
N LEU A 71 1.62 -7.47 10.47
CA LEU A 71 3.02 -7.78 10.75
C LEU A 71 3.99 -6.93 9.91
N LEU A 72 3.66 -6.67 8.63
CA LEU A 72 4.46 -5.81 7.76
C LEU A 72 4.43 -4.36 8.26
N PHE A 73 3.30 -3.86 8.75
CA PHE A 73 3.22 -2.53 9.33
C PHE A 73 4.02 -2.41 10.62
N ILE A 74 3.94 -3.39 11.52
CA ILE A 74 4.76 -3.42 12.75
C ILE A 74 6.26 -3.41 12.41
N LEU A 75 6.68 -4.23 11.44
CA LEU A 75 8.06 -4.25 10.96
C LEU A 75 8.47 -2.88 10.41
N ALA A 76 7.62 -2.27 9.59
CA ALA A 76 7.83 -0.93 9.05
C ALA A 76 7.99 0.12 10.16
N LEU A 77 7.08 0.12 11.13
CA LEU A 77 7.10 1.05 12.27
C LEU A 77 8.35 0.87 13.15
N SER A 78 8.80 -0.38 13.33
CA SER A 78 10.02 -0.69 14.06
C SER A 78 11.27 -0.09 13.41
N ILE A 79 11.28 -0.01 12.07
CA ILE A 79 12.36 0.58 11.29
C ILE A 79 12.31 2.12 11.36
N THR A 80 11.12 2.71 11.24
CA THR A 80 10.95 4.17 11.08
C THR A 80 10.90 4.93 12.40
N HIS A 81 10.25 4.40 13.43
CA HIS A 81 10.00 5.10 14.70
C HIS A 81 11.01 4.75 15.80
N GLN A 82 11.61 3.56 15.75
CA GLN A 82 12.69 3.09 16.65
C GLN A 82 12.39 3.15 18.18
N HIS A 83 11.14 3.42 18.58
CA HIS A 83 10.68 3.35 19.97
C HIS A 83 9.86 2.08 20.21
N PRO A 84 10.40 1.07 20.92
CA PRO A 84 9.74 -0.24 21.04
C PRO A 84 8.42 -0.19 21.82
N GLY A 85 8.26 0.77 22.74
CA GLY A 85 7.01 0.97 23.48
C GLY A 85 5.84 1.34 22.56
N ASP A 86 6.06 2.30 21.68
CA ASP A 86 5.04 2.80 20.76
C ASP A 86 4.70 1.77 19.69
N VAL A 87 5.70 1.04 19.21
CA VAL A 87 5.52 -0.11 18.31
C VAL A 87 4.64 -1.17 18.97
N ALA A 88 4.94 -1.53 20.22
CA ALA A 88 4.18 -2.54 20.96
C ALA A 88 2.75 -2.07 21.27
N TRP A 89 2.58 -0.79 21.60
CA TRP A 89 1.27 -0.19 21.82
C TRP A 89 0.41 -0.28 20.56
N HIS A 90 0.92 0.19 19.42
CA HIS A 90 0.20 0.16 18.15
C HIS A 90 -0.12 -1.27 17.72
N ALA A 91 0.83 -2.19 17.87
CA ALA A 91 0.63 -3.62 17.57
C ALA A 91 -0.53 -4.24 18.37
N MET A 92 -0.79 -3.75 19.60
CA MET A 92 -1.83 -4.29 20.46
C MET A 92 -3.15 -3.51 20.42
N ASP A 93 -3.17 -2.31 19.82
CA ASP A 93 -4.35 -1.44 19.81
C ASP A 93 -5.39 -1.79 18.73
N LEU A 94 -5.79 -3.07 18.70
CA LEU A 94 -6.81 -3.59 17.79
C LEU A 94 -8.17 -2.90 17.99
N ARG A 95 -8.46 -2.46 19.23
CA ARG A 95 -9.72 -1.79 19.56
C ARG A 95 -9.74 -0.36 19.04
N GLY A 96 -8.66 0.41 19.19
CA GLY A 96 -8.55 1.75 18.64
C GLY A 96 -8.63 1.74 17.12
N MET A 97 -7.91 0.81 16.47
CA MET A 97 -8.02 0.58 15.02
C MET A 97 -9.44 0.26 14.58
N ALA A 98 -10.14 -0.65 15.27
CA ALA A 98 -11.52 -0.97 14.95
C ALA A 98 -12.45 0.24 15.12
N ALA A 99 -12.30 1.00 16.21
CA ALA A 99 -13.08 2.21 16.46
C ALA A 99 -12.85 3.27 15.37
N TYR A 100 -11.61 3.46 14.93
CA TYR A 100 -11.26 4.35 13.82
C TYR A 100 -11.95 3.92 12.52
N LEU A 101 -11.88 2.63 12.17
CA LEU A 101 -12.53 2.11 10.97
C LEU A 101 -14.06 2.19 11.02
N PHE A 102 -14.68 2.06 12.20
CA PHE A 102 -16.11 2.29 12.35
C PHE A 102 -16.50 3.76 12.14
N GLN A 103 -15.62 4.70 12.48
CA GLN A 103 -15.85 6.13 12.28
C GLN A 103 -15.58 6.57 10.84
N ALA A 104 -14.61 5.92 10.16
CA ALA A 104 -14.21 6.23 8.79
C ALA A 104 -14.16 4.96 7.90
N PRO A 105 -15.30 4.28 7.67
CA PRO A 105 -15.34 3.04 6.88
C PRO A 105 -14.89 3.24 5.42
N GLU A 106 -15.05 4.45 4.88
CA GLU A 106 -14.58 4.83 3.55
C GLU A 106 -13.05 4.73 3.40
N THR A 107 -12.30 4.89 4.49
CA THR A 107 -10.84 4.75 4.47
C THR A 107 -10.43 3.33 4.08
N ALA A 108 -11.06 2.31 4.69
CA ALA A 108 -10.80 0.92 4.35
C ALA A 108 -11.17 0.61 2.89
N LEU A 109 -12.34 1.07 2.43
CA LEU A 109 -12.79 0.85 1.05
C LEU A 109 -11.88 1.53 0.02
N ARG A 110 -11.43 2.75 0.31
CA ARG A 110 -10.51 3.50 -0.54
C ARG A 110 -9.18 2.78 -0.67
N PHE A 111 -8.56 2.38 0.44
CA PHE A 111 -7.29 1.67 0.40
C PHE A 111 -7.40 0.27 -0.19
N LEU A 112 -8.52 -0.41 0.01
CA LEU A 112 -8.80 -1.67 -0.67
C LEU A 112 -8.83 -1.50 -2.19
N GLY A 113 -9.51 -0.47 -2.69
CA GLY A 113 -9.57 -0.18 -4.12
C GLY A 113 -8.19 0.17 -4.71
N ILE A 114 -7.43 1.02 -4.02
CA ILE A 114 -6.07 1.40 -4.44
C ILE A 114 -5.15 0.17 -4.46
N ALA A 115 -5.08 -0.57 -3.35
CA ALA A 115 -4.25 -1.77 -3.24
C ALA A 115 -4.66 -2.84 -4.26
N ALA A 116 -5.95 -3.03 -4.52
CA ALA A 116 -6.43 -3.96 -5.53
C ALA A 116 -5.92 -3.60 -6.93
N ILE A 117 -6.07 -2.34 -7.34
CA ILE A 117 -5.60 -1.86 -8.64
C ILE A 117 -4.09 -2.05 -8.76
N GLU A 118 -3.34 -1.66 -7.73
CA GLU A 118 -1.88 -1.75 -7.73
C GLU A 118 -1.38 -3.19 -7.76
N GLU A 119 -1.92 -4.07 -6.93
CA GLU A 119 -1.48 -5.48 -6.92
C GLU A 119 -1.91 -6.25 -8.17
N LEU A 120 -3.05 -5.91 -8.81
CA LEU A 120 -3.43 -6.47 -10.11
C LEU A 120 -2.38 -6.17 -11.18
N VAL A 121 -1.95 -4.92 -11.27
CA VAL A 121 -0.96 -4.45 -12.25
C VAL A 121 0.43 -5.00 -11.93
N PHE A 122 0.90 -4.83 -10.69
CA PHE A 122 2.28 -5.14 -10.33
C PHE A 122 2.52 -6.63 -10.09
N ARG A 123 1.65 -7.31 -9.33
CA ARG A 123 1.88 -8.71 -8.89
C ARG A 123 1.15 -9.66 -9.81
N GLY A 124 -0.15 -9.43 -10.00
CA GLY A 124 -1.01 -10.23 -10.87
C GLY A 124 -0.54 -10.30 -12.32
N THR A 125 0.17 -9.27 -12.81
CA THR A 125 0.53 -9.13 -14.22
C THR A 125 2.01 -8.84 -14.47
N ALA A 126 2.57 -7.71 -14.01
CA ALA A 126 3.94 -7.32 -14.36
C ALA A 126 4.99 -8.33 -13.85
N GLN A 127 4.92 -8.73 -12.57
CA GLN A 127 5.81 -9.73 -11.98
C GLN A 127 5.71 -11.08 -12.71
N GLU A 128 4.51 -11.55 -13.02
CA GLU A 128 4.28 -12.80 -13.76
C GLU A 128 4.84 -12.74 -15.18
N MET A 129 4.64 -11.62 -15.90
CA MET A 129 5.19 -11.43 -17.24
C MET A 129 6.71 -11.40 -17.24
N LEU A 130 7.33 -10.72 -16.26
CA LEU A 130 8.78 -10.70 -16.10
C LEU A 130 9.33 -12.07 -15.71
N LEU A 131 8.63 -12.81 -14.84
CA LEU A 131 8.98 -14.17 -14.48
C LEU A 131 8.95 -15.10 -15.71
N ALA A 132 7.90 -14.99 -16.54
CA ALA A 132 7.79 -15.75 -17.77
C ALA A 132 8.88 -15.36 -18.80
N LEU A 133 9.27 -14.09 -18.84
CA LEU A 133 10.29 -13.59 -19.77
C LEU A 133 11.71 -14.01 -19.38
N TRP A 134 12.06 -13.93 -18.10
CA TRP A 134 13.42 -14.17 -17.62
C TRP A 134 13.65 -15.56 -17.04
N GLY A 135 12.58 -16.31 -16.73
CA GLY A 135 12.68 -17.63 -16.10
C GLY A 135 13.29 -17.59 -14.70
N SER A 136 13.42 -16.41 -14.08
CA SER A 136 14.06 -16.22 -12.78
C SER A 136 13.23 -15.28 -11.89
N PRO A 137 12.88 -15.69 -10.66
CA PRO A 137 12.03 -14.90 -9.78
C PRO A 137 12.73 -13.67 -9.20
N VAL A 138 14.04 -13.75 -8.94
CA VAL A 138 14.80 -12.67 -8.30
C VAL A 138 14.76 -11.36 -9.12
N PRO A 139 15.15 -11.35 -10.42
CA PRO A 139 15.08 -10.13 -11.21
C PRO A 139 13.63 -9.67 -11.46
N ALA A 140 12.68 -10.60 -11.59
CA ALA A 140 11.26 -10.26 -11.79
C ALA A 140 10.69 -9.50 -10.58
N ILE A 141 10.85 -10.04 -9.37
CA ILE A 141 10.43 -9.40 -8.12
C ILE A 141 11.19 -8.09 -7.93
N GLY A 142 12.51 -8.10 -8.14
CA GLY A 142 13.35 -6.91 -7.95
C GLY A 142 12.95 -5.75 -8.85
N LEU A 143 12.75 -5.98 -10.15
CA LEU A 143 12.34 -4.92 -11.07
C LEU A 143 10.91 -4.44 -10.77
N THR A 144 9.97 -5.35 -10.52
CA THR A 144 8.60 -4.96 -10.16
C THR A 144 8.59 -4.11 -8.90
N ALA A 145 9.34 -4.50 -7.86
CA ALA A 145 9.41 -3.78 -6.60
C ALA A 145 10.06 -2.39 -6.77
N LEU A 146 11.13 -2.30 -7.57
CA LEU A 146 11.78 -1.05 -7.92
C LEU A 146 10.81 -0.11 -8.63
N CYS A 147 10.17 -0.56 -9.71
CA CYS A 147 9.20 0.25 -10.44
C CYS A 147 8.09 0.74 -9.51
N PHE A 148 7.53 -0.13 -8.66
CA PHE A 148 6.52 0.23 -7.66
C PHE A 148 6.98 1.36 -6.73
N CYS A 149 8.24 1.32 -6.27
CA CYS A 149 8.81 2.40 -5.45
C CYS A 149 8.88 3.74 -6.20
N LEU A 150 9.31 3.71 -7.46
CA LEU A 150 9.49 4.92 -8.28
C LEU A 150 8.17 5.66 -8.58
N LEU A 151 7.03 4.96 -8.50
CA LEU A 151 5.70 5.57 -8.64
C LEU A 151 5.31 6.44 -7.45
N HIS A 152 5.83 6.16 -6.27
CA HIS A 152 5.34 6.74 -5.04
C HIS A 152 6.19 7.93 -4.59
N GLY A 153 5.58 9.12 -4.56
CA GLY A 153 6.29 10.35 -4.20
C GLY A 153 6.90 10.34 -2.79
N HIS A 154 6.28 9.63 -1.83
CA HIS A 154 6.82 9.52 -0.47
C HIS A 154 8.19 8.83 -0.41
N PHE A 155 8.51 7.97 -1.39
CA PHE A 155 9.83 7.34 -1.55
C PHE A 155 10.95 8.39 -1.71
N PHE A 156 10.65 9.54 -2.32
CA PHE A 156 11.63 10.60 -2.55
C PHE A 156 11.64 11.67 -1.44
N ARG A 157 10.55 11.79 -0.66
CA ARG A 157 10.32 12.95 0.23
C ARG A 157 10.42 12.66 1.72
N LYS A 158 10.12 11.44 2.17
CA LYS A 158 10.09 11.09 3.61
C LYS A 158 11.46 10.65 4.19
N GLY A 159 12.55 10.89 3.47
CA GLY A 159 13.92 10.55 3.90
C GLY A 159 14.33 9.09 3.62
N PHE A 160 15.60 8.78 3.83
CA PHE A 160 16.20 7.49 3.45
C PHE A 160 15.58 6.29 4.20
N THR A 161 15.33 6.41 5.51
CA THR A 161 14.75 5.32 6.32
C THR A 161 13.36 4.92 5.83
N SER A 162 12.50 5.91 5.54
CA SER A 162 11.17 5.67 4.98
C SER A 162 11.24 5.07 3.57
N ALA A 163 12.19 5.51 2.75
CA ALA A 163 12.42 4.93 1.41
C ALA A 163 12.87 3.46 1.49
N LEU A 164 13.77 3.15 2.43
CA LEU A 164 14.24 1.79 2.69
C LEU A 164 13.10 0.88 3.18
N GLU A 165 12.30 1.35 4.14
CA GLU A 165 11.11 0.61 4.61
C GLU A 165 10.16 0.31 3.45
N PHE A 166 9.83 1.30 2.63
CA PHE A 166 8.92 1.12 1.51
C PHE A 166 9.47 0.16 0.45
N ALA A 167 10.78 0.21 0.18
CA ALA A 167 11.45 -0.75 -0.70
C ALA A 167 11.39 -2.18 -0.16
N LEU A 168 11.62 -2.36 1.15
CA LEU A 168 11.50 -3.65 1.81
C LEU A 168 10.07 -4.17 1.77
N PHE A 169 9.06 -3.33 2.04
CA PHE A 169 7.65 -3.68 1.88
C PHE A 169 7.35 -4.16 0.45
N SER A 170 7.78 -3.40 -0.55
CA SER A 170 7.55 -3.70 -1.97
C SER A 170 8.20 -5.02 -2.42
N LEU A 171 9.38 -5.35 -1.88
CA LEU A 171 10.05 -6.63 -2.09
C LEU A 171 9.34 -7.78 -1.38
N LEU A 172 9.02 -7.61 -0.09
CA LEU A 172 8.39 -8.64 0.73
C LEU A 172 7.03 -9.06 0.17
N ILE A 173 6.20 -8.11 -0.25
CA ILE A 173 4.91 -8.44 -0.83
C ILE A 173 5.04 -9.16 -2.18
N GLY A 174 6.07 -8.83 -2.98
CA GLY A 174 6.41 -9.56 -4.21
C GLY A 174 6.88 -11.00 -3.96
N ILE A 175 7.67 -11.20 -2.89
CA ILE A 175 8.11 -12.53 -2.43
C ILE A 175 6.90 -13.36 -1.96
N VAL A 176 6.05 -12.76 -1.12
CA VAL A 176 4.82 -13.40 -0.63
C VAL A 176 3.93 -13.81 -1.81
N TYR A 177 3.72 -12.94 -2.79
CA TYR A 177 2.97 -13.29 -4.00
C TYR A 177 3.62 -14.43 -4.78
N TYR A 178 4.94 -14.43 -4.96
CA TYR A 178 5.64 -15.49 -5.69
C TYR A 178 5.41 -16.88 -5.07
N TYR A 179 5.49 -17.00 -3.74
CA TYR A 179 5.31 -18.30 -3.07
C TYR A 179 3.85 -18.71 -2.90
N THR A 180 2.93 -17.76 -2.77
CA THR A 180 1.51 -18.07 -2.48
C THR A 180 0.64 -18.06 -3.73
N SER A 181 1.05 -17.34 -4.77
CA SER A 181 0.22 -16.99 -5.93
C SER A 181 -1.15 -16.38 -5.55
N SER A 182 -1.28 -15.85 -4.33
CA SER A 182 -2.54 -15.35 -3.81
C SER A 182 -2.59 -13.84 -3.95
N LEU A 183 -3.42 -13.39 -4.89
CA LEU A 183 -3.67 -11.97 -5.07
C LEU A 183 -4.45 -11.38 -3.88
N THR A 184 -5.39 -12.13 -3.32
CA THR A 184 -6.20 -11.70 -2.16
C THR A 184 -5.35 -11.43 -0.95
N LEU A 185 -4.39 -12.32 -0.66
CA LEU A 185 -3.46 -12.16 0.44
C LEU A 185 -2.69 -10.85 0.30
N VAL A 186 -2.07 -10.60 -0.86
CA VAL A 186 -1.26 -9.38 -1.04
C VAL A 186 -2.11 -8.11 -1.10
N ILE A 187 -3.30 -8.14 -1.71
CA ILE A 187 -4.21 -7.00 -1.70
C ILE A 187 -4.57 -6.61 -0.26
N LEU A 188 -4.93 -7.59 0.58
CA LEU A 188 -5.32 -7.32 1.96
C LEU A 188 -4.12 -6.94 2.82
N ALA A 189 -2.95 -7.55 2.62
CA ALA A 189 -1.73 -7.18 3.33
C ALA A 189 -1.37 -5.70 3.05
N HIS A 190 -1.44 -5.30 1.79
CA HIS A 190 -1.21 -3.91 1.39
C HIS A 190 -2.30 -2.98 1.94
N THR A 191 -3.57 -3.37 1.86
CA THR A 191 -4.69 -2.58 2.38
C THR A 191 -4.52 -2.30 3.88
N VAL A 192 -4.28 -3.35 4.68
CA VAL A 192 -4.09 -3.23 6.13
C VAL A 192 -2.90 -2.36 6.45
N ARG A 193 -1.76 -2.57 5.77
CA ARG A 193 -0.57 -1.73 5.96
C ARG A 193 -0.88 -0.23 5.75
N ASN A 194 -1.64 0.10 4.71
CA ASN A 194 -1.99 1.50 4.43
C ASN A 194 -3.02 2.07 5.41
N VAL A 195 -4.02 1.26 5.81
CA VAL A 195 -4.99 1.65 6.84
C VAL A 195 -4.30 1.93 8.17
N GLU A 196 -3.39 1.06 8.61
CA GLU A 196 -2.66 1.26 9.86
C GLU A 196 -1.74 2.49 9.81
N SER A 197 -1.15 2.78 8.64
CA SER A 197 -0.37 4.01 8.46
C SER A 197 -1.21 5.26 8.70
N VAL A 198 -2.43 5.31 8.15
CA VAL A 198 -3.32 6.48 8.34
C VAL A 198 -3.92 6.50 9.74
N TYR A 199 -4.20 5.34 10.33
CA TYR A 199 -4.61 5.26 11.72
C TYR A 199 -3.56 5.87 12.65
N LEU A 200 -2.28 5.50 12.49
CA LEU A 200 -1.20 6.04 13.28
C LEU A 200 -1.05 7.56 13.09
N GLU A 201 -1.12 8.05 11.84
CA GLU A 201 -1.12 9.49 11.54
C GLU A 201 -2.28 10.22 12.26
N ASN A 202 -3.47 9.60 12.35
CA ASN A 202 -4.60 10.14 13.09
C ASN A 202 -4.36 10.16 14.60
N VAL A 203 -3.80 9.11 15.20
CA VAL A 203 -3.45 9.07 16.64
C VAL A 203 -2.47 10.20 16.98
N VAL A 204 -1.38 10.33 16.22
CA VAL A 204 -0.38 11.38 16.42
C VAL A 204 -0.99 12.78 16.30
N SER A 205 -1.85 13.00 15.31
CA SER A 205 -2.54 14.29 15.11
C SER A 205 -3.46 14.67 16.29
N LEU A 206 -4.16 13.68 16.86
CA LEU A 206 -5.00 13.88 18.04
C LEU A 206 -4.16 14.21 19.28
N GLU A 207 -3.02 13.54 19.48
CA GLU A 207 -2.09 13.85 20.57
C GLU A 207 -1.50 15.26 20.45
N ASP A 208 -1.11 15.68 19.24
CA ASP A 208 -0.61 17.03 18.98
C ASP A 208 -1.66 18.11 19.29
N THR A 209 -2.93 17.85 18.93
CA THR A 209 -4.04 18.79 19.19
C THR A 209 -4.34 18.91 20.70
N VAL A 210 -4.24 17.80 21.44
CA VAL A 210 -4.46 17.79 22.90
C VAL A 210 -3.31 18.45 23.66
N THR A 211 -2.07 18.24 23.22
CA THR A 211 -0.86 18.76 23.90
C THR A 211 -0.55 20.21 23.57
N LYS A 212 -1.01 20.71 22.42
CA LYS A 212 -0.92 22.13 22.02
C LYS A 212 -2.32 22.71 21.85
N PRO A 213 -3.07 22.98 22.95
CA PRO A 213 -4.25 23.82 22.82
C PRO A 213 -3.79 25.15 22.24
N GLU A 214 -4.39 25.56 21.12
CA GLU A 214 -4.10 26.84 20.50
C GLU A 214 -4.05 27.92 21.58
N SER A 215 -2.97 28.71 21.60
CA SER A 215 -2.93 29.95 22.34
C SER A 215 -4.00 30.89 21.76
N GLY A 216 -5.24 30.73 22.20
CA GLY A 216 -6.41 31.36 21.57
C GLY A 216 -7.72 30.83 22.13
N THR A 217 -8.17 31.45 23.22
CA THR A 217 -9.52 31.37 23.82
C THR A 217 -9.92 30.04 24.48
N CYS A 218 -9.81 30.05 25.81
CA CYS A 218 -10.58 29.20 26.70
C CYS A 218 -12.08 29.39 26.44
N GLN A 219 -12.71 28.51 25.65
CA GLN A 219 -14.15 28.33 25.71
C GLN A 219 -14.46 27.33 26.81
N THR A 220 -15.07 27.86 27.87
CA THR A 220 -15.64 27.17 29.02
C THR A 220 -16.24 25.81 28.67
N CYS A 221 -15.74 24.74 29.30
CA CYS A 221 -16.43 23.45 29.33
C CYS A 221 -17.83 23.63 29.93
N PRO A 222 -18.89 23.03 29.35
CA PRO A 222 -20.18 22.95 30.03
C PRO A 222 -20.06 22.02 31.26
N PRO A 223 -20.81 22.31 32.35
CA PRO A 223 -20.70 21.53 33.58
C PRO A 223 -21.21 20.09 33.39
N PRO A 224 -20.70 19.12 34.19
CA PRO A 224 -21.14 17.74 34.11
C PRO A 224 -22.62 17.61 34.48
N LEU A 225 -23.37 16.89 33.65
CA LEU A 225 -24.75 16.51 33.91
C LEU A 225 -24.80 15.65 35.19
N ARG A 226 -25.58 16.11 36.18
CA ARG A 226 -26.15 15.24 37.22
C ARG A 226 -27.32 14.47 36.65
#